data_AF-A0A135LAK0-F1
#
_entry.id   AF-A0A135LAK0-F1
#
_cell.length_a   1.000
_cell.length_b   1.000
_cell.length_c   1.000
_cell.angle_alpha   90.00
_cell.angle_beta   90.00
_cell.angle_gamma   90.00
#
_symmetry.space_group_name_H-M   'P 1'
#
loop_
_entity.id
_entity.type
_entity.pdbx_description
1 polymer ?
#
loop_
_entity_poly.entity_id
_entity_poly.type
_entity_poly.pdbx_seq_one_letter_code
_entity_poly.pdbx_strand_id
1 'polypeptide(L)'
;MATRTSSRHAAQKAKEAISTSAEPTSKASKGTKRKGQTEEAPHPKKEKTEDIKPDEEKAEQVTEEAPAEKEAPTGKEAPTEKEAPTEKEAPTEKEAPTEKEEAPTEKEEAPTEKEEAPTEKAPTEKEAPTEKEAPAKAEEPSEGQPSKEKLAEIPPEKPHEIEGGLHTSEERENVVSSNILEKGFIYFFFRPRVNVDDPTSISDVARSFFVLRPTVLGAEFDKGQGPVDKDASCRLMILPKKKFPTSPRERDMGFVEKAGQSMQSLHEKFIAGTTYQTATRGERHTEDARPYAEGVYAITSTPRASHLAYILTIPAELGDIQEDFGLQERGSWIVQSKNPKFAGPPIGQLPKNPDFPPDVLEKFGDLRWVPLQPEFLDYPNSQFLMIGEAQNHLGKAASSEGGKQPHEEEPGQELEKLEDENEHRVDALHGDSTVYEDLGFDAKNYPEVPTTWNG
;
A
#
# COMPACT_ATOMS: atom_id res chain seq x y z
N MET A 1 -7.85 -19.62 20.55
CA MET A 1 -7.53 -19.19 21.93
C MET A 1 -8.02 -17.75 22.10
N ALA A 2 -7.81 -17.08 23.24
CA ALA A 2 -7.95 -15.62 23.29
C ALA A 2 -6.73 -15.00 22.61
N THR A 3 -6.91 -14.35 21.46
CA THR A 3 -5.85 -13.55 20.84
C THR A 3 -5.45 -12.44 21.81
N ARG A 4 -4.15 -12.26 22.04
CA ARG A 4 -3.67 -11.01 22.60
C ARG A 4 -3.87 -9.97 21.51
N THR A 5 -4.63 -8.92 21.81
CA THR A 5 -4.65 -7.75 20.92
C THR A 5 -3.23 -7.17 20.94
N SER A 6 -2.62 -6.88 19.79
CA SER A 6 -1.36 -6.11 19.70
C SER A 6 -1.41 -4.91 20.65
N SER A 7 -0.25 -4.53 21.21
CA SER A 7 -0.13 -3.34 22.07
C SER A 7 -0.70 -2.08 21.41
N ARG A 8 -0.56 -2.02 20.08
CA ARG A 8 -0.93 -0.92 19.20
C ARG A 8 -2.40 -0.93 18.85
N HIS A 9 -2.96 -2.09 18.49
CA HIS A 9 -4.40 -2.28 18.30
C HIS A 9 -5.17 -2.05 19.64
N ALA A 10 -4.55 -2.32 20.80
CA ALA A 10 -5.08 -1.93 22.11
C ALA A 10 -5.03 -0.39 22.33
N ALA A 11 -3.95 0.27 21.92
CA ALA A 11 -3.83 1.73 21.93
C ALA A 11 -4.82 2.42 20.97
N GLN A 12 -5.04 1.88 19.77
CA GLN A 12 -6.05 2.35 18.81
C GLN A 12 -7.45 2.30 19.44
N LYS A 13 -7.84 1.16 20.01
CA LYS A 13 -9.14 1.02 20.72
C LYS A 13 -9.27 1.97 21.91
N ALA A 14 -8.18 2.33 22.59
CA ALA A 14 -8.20 3.36 23.62
C ALA A 14 -8.37 4.77 23.03
N LYS A 15 -7.63 5.14 21.99
CA LYS A 15 -7.75 6.42 21.27
C LYS A 15 -9.18 6.62 20.71
N GLU A 16 -9.77 5.59 20.11
CA GLU A 16 -11.14 5.59 19.60
C GLU A 16 -12.20 5.71 20.72
N ALA A 17 -12.05 4.99 21.82
CA ALA A 17 -12.95 5.08 22.97
C ALA A 17 -12.92 6.48 23.62
N ILE A 18 -11.74 7.11 23.67
CA ILE A 18 -11.58 8.49 24.15
C ILE A 18 -12.28 9.46 23.20
N SER A 19 -12.04 9.37 21.89
CA SER A 19 -12.66 10.24 20.88
C SER A 19 -14.20 10.13 20.85
N THR A 20 -14.73 8.91 20.88
CA THR A 20 -16.19 8.66 20.85
C THR A 20 -16.93 9.05 22.13
N SER A 21 -16.21 9.24 23.25
CA SER A 21 -16.79 9.71 24.52
C SER A 21 -16.84 11.25 24.66
N ALA A 22 -16.35 11.99 23.66
CA ALA A 22 -16.23 13.45 23.70
C ALA A 22 -17.44 14.24 23.14
N GLU A 23 -18.45 13.60 22.53
CA GLU A 23 -19.64 14.31 22.01
C GLU A 23 -20.71 14.60 23.10
N PRO A 24 -21.05 15.87 23.37
CA PRO A 24 -22.05 16.21 24.38
C PRO A 24 -23.48 16.10 23.85
N THR A 25 -24.12 14.94 24.02
CA THR A 25 -25.53 14.73 23.61
C THR A 25 -26.50 15.62 24.39
N SER A 26 -26.93 16.73 23.79
CA SER A 26 -27.82 17.70 24.44
C SER A 26 -29.27 17.18 24.55
N LYS A 27 -29.68 16.71 25.74
CA LYS A 27 -31.08 16.44 26.08
C LYS A 27 -31.51 17.20 27.34
N ALA A 28 -32.42 18.15 27.17
CA ALA A 28 -32.92 19.00 28.24
C ALA A 28 -34.06 18.36 29.05
N SER A 29 -34.06 18.58 30.35
CA SER A 29 -35.21 18.35 31.25
C SER A 29 -35.36 19.53 32.24
N LYS A 30 -36.54 19.69 32.86
CA LYS A 30 -36.98 20.96 33.50
C LYS A 30 -37.08 20.89 35.02
N GLY A 31 -36.82 22.03 35.68
CA GLY A 31 -37.20 22.31 37.08
C GLY A 31 -35.99 22.42 38.03
N THR A 32 -35.99 23.25 39.09
CA THR A 32 -37.09 24.02 39.72
C THR A 32 -36.55 25.29 40.41
N LYS A 33 -37.35 26.37 40.49
CA LYS A 33 -36.99 27.64 41.17
C LYS A 33 -37.22 27.61 42.69
N ARG A 34 -36.41 28.33 43.47
CA ARG A 34 -36.79 28.97 44.76
C ARG A 34 -35.94 30.23 45.07
N LYS A 35 -36.48 31.13 45.90
CA LYS A 35 -35.78 32.30 46.49
C LYS A 35 -34.83 31.84 47.63
N GLY A 36 -33.81 32.57 48.07
CA GLY A 36 -33.29 33.90 47.66
C GLY A 36 -33.30 34.94 48.81
N GLN A 37 -32.18 35.64 49.04
CA GLN A 37 -32.03 36.80 49.95
C GLN A 37 -30.81 37.66 49.56
N THR A 38 -30.56 38.80 50.23
CA THR A 38 -29.83 39.96 49.66
C THR A 38 -28.94 40.70 50.67
N GLU A 39 -27.69 41.02 50.29
CA GLU A 39 -26.79 42.10 50.76
C GLU A 39 -25.43 41.92 50.02
N GLU A 40 -24.60 42.92 49.65
CA GLU A 40 -24.77 44.38 49.56
C GLU A 40 -23.97 44.92 48.32
N ALA A 41 -23.88 46.25 48.13
CA ALA A 41 -23.32 46.93 46.95
C ALA A 41 -21.82 47.36 47.14
N PRO A 42 -21.09 48.04 46.21
CA PRO A 42 -21.53 48.66 44.95
C PRO A 42 -20.62 48.56 43.68
N HIS A 43 -21.21 48.94 42.52
CA HIS A 43 -20.53 49.37 41.27
C HIS A 43 -20.43 50.92 41.21
N PRO A 44 -19.58 51.58 40.38
CA PRO A 44 -19.70 51.73 38.89
C PRO A 44 -18.37 51.40 38.14
N LYS A 45 -18.27 51.06 36.83
CA LYS A 45 -18.83 51.52 35.53
C LYS A 45 -18.20 52.80 34.92
N LYS A 46 -17.66 52.67 33.68
CA LYS A 46 -17.89 53.47 32.43
C LYS A 46 -17.77 55.02 32.45
N GLU A 47 -17.44 55.76 31.39
CA GLU A 47 -17.19 55.54 29.93
C GLU A 47 -16.32 56.74 29.43
N LYS A 48 -15.26 56.55 28.61
CA LYS A 48 -15.19 56.69 27.12
C LYS A 48 -14.99 58.14 26.58
N THR A 49 -14.19 58.25 25.50
CA THR A 49 -14.23 59.25 24.38
C THR A 49 -13.16 60.37 24.36
N GLU A 50 -12.21 60.22 23.42
CA GLU A 50 -11.61 61.23 22.50
C GLU A 50 -10.73 62.44 22.96
N ASP A 51 -9.44 62.34 22.55
CA ASP A 51 -8.69 63.27 21.67
C ASP A 51 -7.75 64.40 22.15
N ILE A 52 -6.85 64.74 21.21
CA ILE A 52 -6.00 65.95 21.06
C ILE A 52 -4.72 66.10 21.92
N LYS A 53 -3.58 66.06 21.20
CA LYS A 53 -2.21 66.53 21.53
C LYS A 53 -2.13 68.08 21.46
N PRO A 54 -1.09 68.82 21.96
CA PRO A 54 0.32 68.56 21.62
C PRO A 54 1.43 69.06 22.60
N ASP A 55 2.70 68.93 22.16
CA ASP A 55 3.89 69.82 22.36
C ASP A 55 4.44 70.14 23.78
N GLU A 56 5.73 70.48 24.01
CA GLU A 56 6.92 70.61 23.11
C GLU A 56 8.27 70.44 23.88
N GLU A 57 9.40 70.55 23.15
CA GLU A 57 10.81 70.76 23.61
C GLU A 57 11.47 69.67 24.51
N LYS A 58 12.77 69.32 24.43
CA LYS A 58 13.94 69.59 23.55
C LYS A 58 14.98 68.45 23.79
N ALA A 59 16.23 68.32 23.29
CA ALA A 59 17.20 69.08 22.47
C ALA A 59 18.38 68.11 22.11
N GLU A 60 19.33 68.30 21.17
CA GLU A 60 19.42 69.17 19.97
C GLU A 60 20.59 68.69 19.05
N GLN A 61 20.33 68.37 17.76
CA GLN A 61 21.24 68.60 16.59
C GLN A 61 22.62 67.84 16.51
N VAL A 62 23.32 67.71 15.36
CA VAL A 62 23.56 68.59 14.18
C VAL A 62 23.44 67.87 12.81
N THR A 63 23.31 68.70 11.75
CA THR A 63 23.03 68.54 10.31
C THR A 63 24.14 67.84 9.47
N GLU A 64 24.15 67.71 8.12
CA GLU A 64 23.54 68.39 6.92
C GLU A 64 23.51 67.36 5.74
N GLU A 65 22.88 67.47 4.55
CA GLU A 65 21.98 68.44 3.86
C GLU A 65 21.17 67.67 2.74
N ALA A 66 20.34 68.34 1.93
CA ALA A 66 19.76 67.88 0.64
C ALA A 66 19.48 69.08 -0.30
N PRO A 67 19.30 68.92 -1.63
CA PRO A 67 17.93 68.91 -2.25
C PRO A 67 17.77 67.84 -3.37
N ALA A 68 16.59 67.30 -3.74
CA ALA A 68 15.33 67.89 -4.30
C ALA A 68 15.46 68.34 -5.79
N GLU A 69 14.48 68.24 -6.71
CA GLU A 69 13.04 67.85 -6.65
C GLU A 69 12.48 67.52 -8.09
N LYS A 70 11.19 67.11 -8.21
CA LYS A 70 10.29 67.19 -9.41
C LYS A 70 10.55 66.27 -10.63
N GLU A 71 9.59 65.90 -11.48
CA GLU A 71 8.10 65.86 -11.43
C GLU A 71 7.55 64.81 -12.44
N ALA A 72 6.25 64.54 -12.44
CA ALA A 72 5.58 63.63 -13.40
C ALA A 72 4.75 64.39 -14.45
N PRO A 73 4.41 63.75 -15.59
CA PRO A 73 3.05 63.92 -16.14
C PRO A 73 2.38 62.62 -16.62
N THR A 74 1.09 62.72 -16.92
CA THR A 74 0.19 61.64 -17.38
C THR A 74 -0.10 61.72 -18.89
N GLY A 75 -0.48 60.61 -19.55
CA GLY A 75 -0.91 60.69 -20.96
C GLY A 75 -1.14 59.40 -21.76
N LYS A 76 -2.30 58.76 -21.56
CA LYS A 76 -3.33 58.46 -22.59
C LYS A 76 -2.92 57.91 -23.99
N GLU A 77 -3.54 56.76 -24.36
CA GLU A 77 -4.27 56.42 -25.62
C GLU A 77 -4.00 54.97 -26.10
N ALA A 78 -4.92 54.43 -26.91
CA ALA A 78 -4.84 53.09 -27.52
C ALA A 78 -5.28 53.16 -29.00
N PRO A 79 -5.03 52.12 -29.81
CA PRO A 79 -5.93 51.83 -30.93
C PRO A 79 -6.30 50.33 -31.08
N THR A 80 -7.28 50.08 -31.96
CA THR A 80 -8.00 48.80 -32.15
C THR A 80 -7.92 48.27 -33.59
N GLU A 81 -7.89 46.94 -33.74
CA GLU A 81 -8.45 46.09 -34.83
C GLU A 81 -8.19 46.37 -36.34
N LYS A 82 -8.57 45.35 -37.16
CA LYS A 82 -8.67 45.31 -38.64
C LYS A 82 -7.35 45.20 -39.45
N GLU A 83 -7.27 44.47 -40.57
CA GLU A 83 -8.20 43.48 -41.18
C GLU A 83 -7.42 42.49 -42.08
N ALA A 84 -8.10 41.51 -42.70
CA ALA A 84 -7.51 40.50 -43.59
C ALA A 84 -7.47 40.94 -45.08
N PRO A 85 -6.82 40.13 -45.96
CA PRO A 85 -7.36 39.89 -47.29
C PRO A 85 -7.49 38.39 -47.65
N THR A 86 -8.30 38.08 -48.67
CA THR A 86 -8.66 36.72 -49.11
C THR A 86 -8.62 36.56 -50.64
N GLU A 87 -8.54 35.31 -51.11
CA GLU A 87 -8.77 34.85 -52.51
C GLU A 87 -7.68 35.25 -53.55
N LYS A 88 -7.47 34.59 -54.71
CA LYS A 88 -8.14 33.50 -55.50
C LYS A 88 -7.13 32.97 -56.57
N GLU A 89 -7.27 31.90 -57.39
CA GLU A 89 -8.27 30.85 -57.67
C GLU A 89 -7.64 29.41 -57.58
N ALA A 90 -7.68 28.62 -58.67
CA ALA A 90 -7.15 27.26 -58.91
C ALA A 90 -6.78 27.13 -60.43
N PRO A 91 -6.49 25.97 -61.10
CA PRO A 91 -7.40 24.79 -61.19
C PRO A 91 -6.78 23.36 -61.40
N THR A 92 -7.55 22.30 -61.05
CA THR A 92 -7.64 20.95 -61.72
C THR A 92 -6.40 20.03 -61.85
N GLU A 93 -6.48 18.69 -61.97
CA GLU A 93 -7.58 17.70 -62.16
C GLU A 93 -7.39 16.44 -61.26
N LYS A 94 -8.49 15.70 -60.98
CA LYS A 94 -8.68 14.21 -60.97
C LYS A 94 -7.74 13.27 -60.13
N GLU A 95 -8.12 12.07 -59.68
CA GLU A 95 -9.32 11.21 -59.89
C GLU A 95 -9.98 10.74 -58.57
N ALA A 96 -11.15 10.10 -58.71
CA ALA A 96 -11.98 9.37 -57.73
C ALA A 96 -12.73 8.25 -58.53
N PRO A 97 -13.69 7.45 -58.01
CA PRO A 97 -14.27 7.34 -56.66
C PRO A 97 -14.10 5.89 -56.12
N THR A 98 -14.97 5.14 -55.40
CA THR A 98 -16.41 5.24 -55.03
C THR A 98 -16.73 4.31 -53.85
N GLU A 99 -17.76 4.66 -53.06
CA GLU A 99 -18.56 3.69 -52.28
C GLU A 99 -19.74 3.17 -53.11
N LYS A 100 -20.44 2.11 -52.64
CA LYS A 100 -21.91 2.01 -52.78
C LYS A 100 -22.54 0.94 -51.88
N GLU A 101 -23.69 1.27 -51.29
CA GLU A 101 -24.68 0.29 -50.82
C GLU A 101 -25.56 -0.21 -51.99
N GLU A 102 -26.11 -1.42 -51.89
CA GLU A 102 -27.56 -1.70 -51.88
C GLU A 102 -27.84 -3.21 -51.64
N ALA A 103 -29.10 -3.55 -51.31
CA ALA A 103 -29.65 -4.89 -51.08
C ALA A 103 -31.09 -4.93 -51.69
N PRO A 104 -31.92 -6.02 -51.64
CA PRO A 104 -31.78 -7.33 -50.96
C PRO A 104 -32.24 -8.52 -51.87
N THR A 105 -32.91 -9.54 -51.28
CA THR A 105 -33.65 -10.72 -51.84
C THR A 105 -32.84 -11.90 -52.43
N GLU A 106 -33.29 -13.18 -52.39
CA GLU A 106 -34.14 -13.96 -51.45
C GLU A 106 -34.00 -15.48 -51.76
N LYS A 107 -34.52 -16.36 -50.87
CA LYS A 107 -34.93 -17.79 -51.04
C LYS A 107 -33.94 -18.95 -50.80
N GLU A 108 -34.39 -19.85 -49.90
CA GLU A 108 -34.41 -21.34 -49.92
C GLU A 108 -33.06 -22.12 -50.08
N GLU A 109 -32.80 -23.24 -49.41
CA GLU A 109 -33.67 -24.25 -48.75
C GLU A 109 -33.18 -24.68 -47.33
N ALA A 110 -34.04 -25.46 -46.64
CA ALA A 110 -33.78 -26.35 -45.50
C ALA A 110 -34.89 -27.44 -45.50
N PRO A 111 -34.95 -28.47 -44.61
CA PRO A 111 -34.01 -28.95 -43.59
C PRO A 111 -33.79 -30.51 -43.63
N THR A 112 -33.08 -31.09 -42.65
CA THR A 112 -33.35 -32.39 -41.93
C THR A 112 -32.25 -32.61 -40.87
N GLU A 113 -32.53 -33.01 -39.62
CA GLU A 113 -32.76 -34.39 -39.08
C GLU A 113 -31.60 -35.38 -39.35
N LYS A 114 -31.16 -36.27 -38.43
CA LYS A 114 -31.62 -36.64 -37.07
C LYS A 114 -30.54 -37.51 -36.35
N GLU A 115 -30.56 -37.52 -35.01
CA GLU A 115 -30.08 -38.62 -34.11
C GLU A 115 -28.60 -39.10 -34.31
N GLU A 116 -27.95 -39.96 -33.50
CA GLU A 116 -28.31 -40.71 -32.28
C GLU A 116 -27.27 -40.49 -31.15
N ALA A 117 -27.68 -40.82 -29.92
CA ALA A 117 -26.84 -41.34 -28.84
C ALA A 117 -27.67 -42.39 -28.07
N PRO A 118 -27.12 -43.29 -27.22
CA PRO A 118 -25.73 -43.44 -26.76
C PRO A 118 -25.21 -44.90 -26.88
N THR A 119 -24.03 -45.20 -26.30
CA THR A 119 -23.60 -46.48 -25.66
C THR A 119 -22.10 -46.37 -25.30
N GLU A 120 -21.49 -47.06 -24.33
CA GLU A 120 -21.87 -47.72 -23.06
C GLU A 120 -20.55 -48.19 -22.37
N LYS A 121 -20.61 -48.76 -21.16
CA LYS A 121 -19.61 -49.68 -20.54
C LYS A 121 -18.32 -49.10 -19.91
N ALA A 122 -18.49 -48.62 -18.69
CA ALA A 122 -17.98 -49.35 -17.52
C ALA A 122 -19.19 -50.10 -16.86
N PRO A 123 -19.05 -51.03 -15.89
CA PRO A 123 -17.85 -51.49 -15.17
C PRO A 123 -17.73 -53.04 -15.02
N THR A 124 -16.66 -53.51 -14.36
CA THR A 124 -16.60 -54.62 -13.35
C THR A 124 -15.15 -54.70 -12.84
N GLU A 125 -14.86 -54.57 -11.54
CA GLU A 125 -15.00 -55.50 -10.40
C GLU A 125 -13.92 -56.59 -10.28
N LYS A 126 -13.23 -56.56 -9.12
CA LYS A 126 -12.70 -57.65 -8.27
C LYS A 126 -12.33 -59.00 -8.92
N GLU A 127 -11.12 -59.46 -8.65
CA GLU A 127 -10.93 -60.76 -7.96
C GLU A 127 -9.79 -60.71 -6.92
N ALA A 128 -10.07 -61.38 -5.80
CA ALA A 128 -9.19 -62.03 -4.83
C ALA A 128 -9.90 -63.38 -4.51
N PRO A 129 -9.38 -64.36 -3.73
CA PRO A 129 -8.22 -64.31 -2.83
C PRO A 129 -7.37 -65.63 -2.83
N THR A 130 -6.47 -65.78 -1.85
CA THR A 130 -6.22 -67.04 -1.09
C THR A 130 -5.34 -66.69 0.13
N GLU A 131 -5.74 -67.04 1.37
CA GLU A 131 -5.28 -68.22 2.15
C GLU A 131 -3.75 -68.29 2.37
N LYS A 132 -3.19 -68.54 3.57
CA LYS A 132 -3.70 -69.05 4.87
C LYS A 132 -2.66 -68.80 5.99
N GLU A 133 -2.85 -68.97 7.30
CA GLU A 133 -3.94 -69.46 8.18
C GLU A 133 -3.85 -68.70 9.56
N ALA A 134 -4.26 -69.33 10.67
CA ALA A 134 -4.20 -68.91 12.10
C ALA A 134 -4.00 -70.21 12.96
N PRO A 135 -4.21 -70.33 14.30
CA PRO A 135 -4.67 -69.36 15.32
C PRO A 135 -4.02 -69.47 16.74
N ALA A 136 -4.64 -68.77 17.71
CA ALA A 136 -4.61 -68.99 19.18
C ALA A 136 -3.37 -68.50 19.97
N LYS A 137 -3.47 -68.15 21.27
CA LYS A 137 -4.60 -68.21 22.23
C LYS A 137 -4.56 -66.98 23.18
N ALA A 138 -5.70 -66.60 23.77
CA ALA A 138 -5.80 -65.52 24.76
C ALA A 138 -5.68 -66.00 26.22
N GLU A 139 -5.31 -65.09 27.13
CA GLU A 139 -5.72 -65.08 28.56
C GLU A 139 -5.51 -63.69 29.20
N GLU A 140 -6.38 -63.33 30.14
CA GLU A 140 -6.53 -62.07 30.90
C GLU A 140 -7.27 -62.45 32.22
N PRO A 141 -7.38 -61.61 33.29
CA PRO A 141 -6.75 -60.33 33.59
C PRO A 141 -6.11 -60.27 35.01
N SER A 142 -5.61 -59.09 35.44
CA SER A 142 -5.43 -58.75 36.86
C SER A 142 -5.41 -57.24 37.10
N GLU A 143 -6.10 -56.78 38.16
CA GLU A 143 -6.20 -55.35 38.53
C GLU A 143 -4.98 -54.88 39.37
N GLY A 144 -4.68 -53.57 39.37
CA GLY A 144 -3.63 -53.03 40.24
C GLY A 144 -3.16 -51.59 39.99
N GLN A 145 -4.01 -50.59 40.24
CA GLN A 145 -3.57 -49.20 40.47
C GLN A 145 -3.05 -49.02 41.93
N PRO A 146 -2.20 -48.01 42.27
CA PRO A 146 -2.37 -46.61 41.83
C PRO A 146 -1.10 -45.79 41.48
N SER A 147 -1.37 -44.70 40.74
CA SER A 147 -0.68 -43.39 40.72
C SER A 147 0.85 -43.32 40.92
N LYS A 148 1.55 -42.86 39.88
CA LYS A 148 2.57 -41.81 39.99
C LYS A 148 2.60 -40.95 38.74
N GLU A 149 2.76 -39.65 38.92
CA GLU A 149 2.86 -38.69 37.82
C GLU A 149 4.18 -38.90 37.06
N LYS A 150 4.12 -38.82 35.73
CA LYS A 150 5.27 -38.54 34.88
C LYS A 150 4.79 -37.68 33.71
N LEU A 151 5.62 -36.72 33.31
CA LEU A 151 5.28 -35.75 32.27
C LEU A 151 4.87 -36.48 30.99
N ALA A 152 3.85 -35.95 30.29
CA ALA A 152 3.65 -36.28 28.89
C ALA A 152 4.88 -35.80 28.10
N GLU A 153 5.45 -36.69 27.29
CA GLU A 153 6.48 -36.29 26.33
C GLU A 153 5.83 -35.38 25.29
N ILE A 154 6.40 -34.19 25.13
CA ILE A 154 6.09 -33.31 24.00
C ILE A 154 6.52 -34.09 22.75
N PRO A 155 5.66 -34.23 21.71
CA PRO A 155 6.09 -34.82 20.45
C PRO A 155 7.32 -34.09 19.93
N PRO A 156 8.32 -34.77 19.34
CA PRO A 156 9.51 -34.09 18.84
C PRO A 156 9.08 -33.05 17.79
N GLU A 157 9.43 -31.80 18.03
CA GLU A 157 9.29 -30.72 17.05
C GLU A 157 9.99 -31.15 15.75
N LYS A 158 9.33 -30.95 14.62
CA LYS A 158 9.97 -31.12 13.31
C LYS A 158 11.14 -30.15 13.22
N PRO A 159 12.16 -30.42 12.39
CA PRO A 159 13.16 -29.41 12.06
C PRO A 159 12.45 -28.18 11.48
N HIS A 160 12.51 -27.05 12.17
CA HIS A 160 12.18 -25.76 11.58
C HIS A 160 13.22 -25.49 10.49
N GLU A 161 12.78 -25.33 9.25
CA GLU A 161 13.65 -24.91 8.17
C GLU A 161 13.84 -23.40 8.21
N ILE A 162 14.91 -22.89 7.60
CA ILE A 162 15.22 -21.46 7.59
C ILE A 162 15.32 -21.00 6.14
N GLU A 163 14.38 -20.15 5.71
CA GLU A 163 14.30 -19.62 4.36
C GLU A 163 14.15 -18.09 4.39
N GLY A 164 14.93 -17.38 3.59
CA GLY A 164 14.95 -15.90 3.63
C GLY A 164 15.40 -15.31 4.99
N GLY A 165 16.09 -16.09 5.82
CA GLY A 165 16.48 -15.71 7.18
C GLY A 165 15.38 -15.87 8.24
N LEU A 166 14.24 -16.44 7.86
CA LEU A 166 13.07 -16.64 8.71
C LEU A 166 12.86 -18.12 8.99
N HIS A 167 12.36 -18.47 10.17
CA HIS A 167 11.90 -19.84 10.44
C HIS A 167 10.62 -20.15 9.66
N THR A 168 10.49 -21.39 9.21
CA THR A 168 9.31 -21.89 8.50
C THR A 168 8.77 -23.16 9.17
N SER A 169 7.46 -23.40 9.06
CA SER A 169 6.87 -24.69 9.46
C SER A 169 5.70 -25.10 8.55
N GLU A 170 5.57 -26.41 8.30
CA GLU A 170 4.41 -26.97 7.60
C GLU A 170 3.12 -26.67 8.40
N GLU A 171 3.19 -26.74 9.72
CA GLU A 171 2.10 -26.41 10.65
C GLU A 171 1.57 -24.99 10.45
N ARG A 172 2.46 -24.02 10.20
CA ARG A 172 2.09 -22.63 9.88
C ARG A 172 1.44 -22.51 8.50
N GLU A 173 2.02 -23.14 7.49
CA GLU A 173 1.51 -23.09 6.11
C GLU A 173 0.11 -23.71 6.00
N ASN A 174 -0.12 -24.84 6.67
CA ASN A 174 -1.42 -25.52 6.67
C ASN A 174 -2.56 -24.69 7.28
N VAL A 175 -2.29 -23.66 8.11
CA VAL A 175 -3.34 -22.79 8.67
C VAL A 175 -3.48 -21.44 7.95
N VAL A 176 -2.58 -21.10 7.02
CA VAL A 176 -2.71 -19.92 6.15
C VAL A 176 -3.86 -20.17 5.17
N SER A 177 -4.74 -19.18 4.98
CA SER A 177 -5.89 -19.39 4.10
C SER A 177 -5.48 -19.51 2.64
N SER A 178 -6.10 -20.46 1.93
CA SER A 178 -5.89 -20.77 0.51
C SER A 178 -6.19 -19.62 -0.45
N ASN A 179 -6.77 -18.50 0.04
CA ASN A 179 -6.95 -17.28 -0.73
C ASN A 179 -5.86 -16.21 -0.47
N ILE A 180 -4.88 -16.44 0.41
CA ILE A 180 -3.62 -15.69 0.43
C ILE A 180 -2.73 -16.26 -0.67
N LEU A 181 -2.36 -15.40 -1.63
CA LEU A 181 -1.51 -15.76 -2.76
C LEU A 181 -0.02 -15.52 -2.46
N GLU A 182 0.28 -14.57 -1.57
CA GLU A 182 1.62 -14.18 -1.14
C GLU A 182 1.52 -13.40 0.18
N LYS A 183 2.52 -13.53 1.05
CA LYS A 183 2.73 -12.63 2.21
C LYS A 183 4.19 -12.17 2.27
N GLY A 184 4.51 -11.21 3.13
CA GLY A 184 5.89 -10.78 3.38
C GLY A 184 6.00 -9.37 3.96
N PHE A 185 7.14 -8.71 3.72
CA PHE A 185 7.42 -7.35 4.17
C PHE A 185 7.22 -6.31 3.07
N ILE A 186 6.64 -5.16 3.42
CA ILE A 186 6.45 -4.01 2.55
C ILE A 186 7.18 -2.79 3.11
N TYR A 187 8.06 -2.19 2.32
CA TYR A 187 8.88 -1.03 2.70
C TYR A 187 8.49 0.17 1.83
N PHE A 188 8.23 1.31 2.45
CA PHE A 188 7.80 2.54 1.78
C PHE A 188 8.93 3.57 1.75
N PHE A 189 9.24 4.09 0.56
CA PHE A 189 10.36 5.00 0.32
C PHE A 189 9.93 6.29 -0.37
N PHE A 190 10.50 7.41 0.04
CA PHE A 190 10.50 8.63 -0.76
C PHE A 190 11.92 8.97 -1.18
N ARG A 191 12.08 9.57 -2.37
CA ARG A 191 13.35 10.20 -2.76
C ARG A 191 13.16 11.71 -2.83
N PRO A 192 13.98 12.53 -2.15
CA PRO A 192 13.94 13.99 -2.28
C PRO A 192 14.19 14.46 -3.72
N ARG A 193 13.97 15.75 -3.98
CA ARG A 193 14.44 16.41 -5.21
C ARG A 193 15.97 16.54 -5.20
N VAL A 194 16.53 16.58 -6.41
CA VAL A 194 17.93 16.95 -6.69
C VAL A 194 18.29 18.23 -5.95
N ASN A 195 19.33 18.18 -5.12
CA ASN A 195 19.79 19.28 -4.26
C ASN A 195 18.73 19.73 -3.21
N VAL A 196 18.00 18.78 -2.63
CA VAL A 196 17.11 19.02 -1.47
C VAL A 196 17.41 17.97 -0.39
N ASP A 197 18.54 18.20 0.28
CA ASP A 197 19.13 17.35 1.32
C ASP A 197 18.16 17.10 2.48
N ASP A 198 17.24 18.02 2.77
CA ASP A 198 16.22 17.85 3.80
C ASP A 198 14.84 18.36 3.33
N PRO A 199 13.88 17.47 3.02
CA PRO A 199 12.57 17.87 2.51
C PRO A 199 11.64 18.32 3.64
N THR A 200 11.04 19.50 3.50
CA THR A 200 10.12 20.08 4.50
C THR A 200 8.65 19.82 4.18
N SER A 201 8.36 19.14 3.05
CA SER A 201 7.00 18.84 2.60
C SER A 201 6.95 17.73 1.53
N ILE A 202 5.77 17.16 1.30
CA ILE A 202 5.49 16.33 0.13
C ILE A 202 5.76 17.06 -1.20
N SER A 203 5.89 18.40 -1.22
CA SER A 203 6.22 19.15 -2.44
C SER A 203 7.69 18.94 -2.86
N ASP A 204 8.59 18.78 -1.89
CA ASP A 204 10.05 18.65 -2.04
C ASP A 204 10.52 17.25 -2.42
N VAL A 205 9.67 16.26 -2.23
CA VAL A 205 9.85 14.89 -2.71
C VAL A 205 9.88 14.86 -4.25
N ALA A 206 10.77 14.07 -4.86
CA ALA A 206 10.75 13.79 -6.29
C ALA A 206 9.76 12.67 -6.64
N ARG A 207 9.78 11.57 -5.88
CA ARG A 207 8.91 10.39 -6.07
C ARG A 207 8.71 9.62 -4.76
N SER A 208 7.59 8.91 -4.67
CA SER A 208 7.33 7.85 -3.70
C SER A 208 7.40 6.50 -4.42
N PHE A 209 7.77 5.44 -3.73
CA PHE A 209 7.73 4.05 -4.22
C PHE A 209 7.65 3.08 -3.04
N PHE A 210 7.38 1.82 -3.32
CA PHE A 210 7.41 0.76 -2.32
C PHE A 210 8.20 -0.45 -2.82
N VAL A 211 8.70 -1.26 -1.89
CA VAL A 211 9.37 -2.54 -2.16
C VAL A 211 8.57 -3.64 -1.47
N LEU A 212 8.21 -4.67 -2.23
CA LEU A 212 7.66 -5.92 -1.71
C LEU A 212 8.80 -6.93 -1.56
N ARG A 213 8.85 -7.61 -0.42
CA ARG A 213 9.78 -8.70 -0.10
C ARG A 213 8.95 -9.93 0.29
N PRO A 214 8.58 -10.79 -0.68
CA PRO A 214 7.81 -12.00 -0.43
C PRO A 214 8.49 -12.94 0.56
N THR A 215 7.69 -13.70 1.29
CA THR A 215 8.09 -14.82 2.13
C THR A 215 7.23 -16.04 1.80
N VAL A 216 7.71 -17.25 2.12
CA VAL A 216 6.90 -18.47 1.96
C VAL A 216 5.71 -18.48 2.92
N LEU A 217 4.63 -19.18 2.57
CA LEU A 217 3.41 -19.17 3.36
C LEU A 217 3.61 -19.78 4.76
N GLY A 218 4.54 -20.73 4.92
CA GLY A 218 4.96 -21.27 6.21
C GLY A 218 5.85 -20.37 7.09
N ALA A 219 6.22 -19.15 6.65
CA ALA A 219 7.16 -18.31 7.39
C ALA A 219 6.56 -17.68 8.67
N GLU A 220 7.39 -17.64 9.72
CA GLU A 220 7.11 -17.10 11.07
C GLU A 220 8.20 -16.07 11.44
N PHE A 221 7.83 -14.89 11.93
CA PHE A 221 8.80 -13.85 12.35
C PHE A 221 9.05 -13.95 13.87
N ASP A 222 9.74 -15.02 14.30
CA ASP A 222 9.79 -15.42 15.72
C ASP A 222 10.84 -14.67 16.57
N LYS A 223 10.73 -14.87 17.89
CA LYS A 223 11.50 -14.13 18.89
C LYS A 223 12.93 -14.62 19.01
N GLY A 224 13.81 -13.98 18.25
CA GLY A 224 15.25 -14.26 18.25
C GLY A 224 15.86 -14.33 16.85
N GLN A 225 15.03 -14.28 15.80
CA GLN A 225 15.49 -13.97 14.45
C GLN A 225 16.19 -12.60 14.42
N GLY A 226 17.23 -12.51 13.59
CA GLY A 226 17.92 -11.26 13.31
C GLY A 226 17.21 -10.45 12.20
N PRO A 227 17.94 -9.52 11.56
CA PRO A 227 17.50 -8.89 10.33
C PRO A 227 17.25 -9.92 9.22
N VAL A 228 16.22 -9.69 8.41
CA VAL A 228 15.77 -10.61 7.34
C VAL A 228 16.85 -10.71 6.24
N ASP A 229 17.01 -11.88 5.61
CA ASP A 229 18.13 -12.17 4.71
C ASP A 229 18.24 -11.18 3.54
N LYS A 230 19.40 -10.54 3.43
CA LYS A 230 19.69 -9.48 2.45
C LYS A 230 19.68 -9.98 1.01
N ASP A 231 19.86 -11.28 0.79
CA ASP A 231 19.77 -11.92 -0.53
C ASP A 231 18.33 -12.27 -0.95
N ALA A 232 17.34 -12.12 -0.06
CA ALA A 232 15.92 -12.36 -0.37
C ALA A 232 15.42 -11.55 -1.58
N SER A 233 14.64 -12.22 -2.43
CA SER A 233 14.07 -11.64 -3.65
C SER A 233 13.10 -10.51 -3.35
N CYS A 234 13.32 -9.34 -3.94
CA CYS A 234 12.50 -8.14 -3.76
C CYS A 234 11.98 -7.58 -5.09
N ARG A 235 10.83 -6.91 -5.03
CA ARG A 235 10.17 -6.24 -6.17
C ARG A 235 9.99 -4.76 -5.87
N LEU A 236 10.55 -3.88 -6.71
CA LEU A 236 10.46 -2.42 -6.57
C LEU A 236 9.31 -1.88 -7.44
N MET A 237 8.34 -1.25 -6.77
CA MET A 237 7.02 -0.90 -7.29
C MET A 237 6.87 0.62 -7.38
N ILE A 238 6.68 1.14 -8.60
CA ILE A 238 6.54 2.57 -8.87
C ILE A 238 5.08 2.94 -9.10
N LEU A 239 4.64 4.07 -8.53
CA LEU A 239 3.40 4.76 -8.89
C LEU A 239 3.70 6.13 -9.54
N PRO A 240 2.80 6.66 -10.37
CA PRO A 240 2.97 7.98 -11.02
C PRO A 240 2.71 9.16 -10.07
N LYS A 241 2.07 8.93 -8.93
CA LYS A 241 1.84 9.92 -7.86
C LYS A 241 2.72 9.64 -6.65
N LYS A 242 2.90 10.67 -5.82
CA LYS A 242 3.58 10.57 -4.52
C LYS A 242 2.67 9.92 -3.47
N LYS A 243 1.43 10.42 -3.35
CA LYS A 243 0.40 9.89 -2.45
C LYS A 243 -0.20 8.61 -3.02
N PHE A 244 -0.41 7.60 -2.18
CA PHE A 244 -1.14 6.38 -2.51
C PHE A 244 -2.65 6.63 -2.66
N PRO A 245 -3.38 5.80 -3.43
CA PRO A 245 -4.85 5.89 -3.50
C PRO A 245 -5.50 5.62 -2.14
N THR A 246 -6.25 6.58 -1.58
CA THR A 246 -6.94 6.41 -0.29
C THR A 246 -8.43 6.12 -0.42
N SER A 247 -9.01 6.26 -1.63
CA SER A 247 -10.44 6.01 -1.88
C SER A 247 -10.72 5.22 -3.17
N PRO A 248 -11.89 4.55 -3.29
CA PRO A 248 -12.31 3.85 -4.52
C PRO A 248 -12.52 4.73 -5.76
N ARG A 249 -12.34 6.06 -5.65
CA ARG A 249 -12.32 6.99 -6.79
C ARG A 249 -10.91 7.24 -7.31
N GLU A 250 -9.90 7.02 -6.47
CA GLU A 250 -8.49 7.10 -6.83
C GLU A 250 -8.02 5.75 -7.36
N ARG A 251 -7.40 5.81 -8.53
CA ARG A 251 -6.81 4.67 -9.21
C ARG A 251 -5.55 5.16 -9.92
N ASP A 252 -4.44 4.47 -9.71
CA ASP A 252 -3.15 4.82 -10.29
C ASP A 252 -2.53 3.60 -10.94
N MET A 253 -2.00 3.81 -12.16
CA MET A 253 -1.37 2.75 -12.94
C MET A 253 0.12 2.73 -12.61
N GLY A 254 0.51 1.77 -11.76
CA GLY A 254 1.90 1.54 -11.40
C GLY A 254 2.61 0.57 -12.34
N PHE A 255 3.89 0.37 -12.07
CA PHE A 255 4.67 -0.67 -12.72
C PHE A 255 5.81 -1.21 -11.84
N VAL A 256 6.23 -2.44 -12.15
CA VAL A 256 7.42 -3.06 -11.58
C VAL A 256 8.65 -2.47 -12.25
N GLU A 257 9.43 -1.68 -11.52
CA GLU A 257 10.72 -1.16 -12.00
C GLU A 257 11.79 -2.26 -11.91
N LYS A 258 11.78 -3.06 -10.83
CA LYS A 258 12.66 -4.23 -10.66
C LYS A 258 11.92 -5.40 -10.03
N ALA A 259 12.26 -6.60 -10.45
CA ALA A 259 11.83 -7.88 -9.89
C ALA A 259 13.05 -8.79 -9.72
N GLY A 260 12.96 -9.78 -8.83
CA GLY A 260 14.01 -10.78 -8.65
C GLY A 260 15.37 -10.16 -8.26
N GLN A 261 15.37 -9.10 -7.44
CA GLN A 261 16.60 -8.44 -6.98
C GLN A 261 16.76 -8.62 -5.48
N SER A 262 17.96 -8.98 -5.02
CA SER A 262 18.29 -8.93 -3.59
C SER A 262 18.15 -7.50 -3.04
N MET A 263 17.93 -7.39 -1.73
CA MET A 263 17.79 -6.08 -1.09
C MET A 263 19.06 -5.23 -1.26
N GLN A 264 20.24 -5.84 -1.18
CA GLN A 264 21.51 -5.18 -1.50
C GLN A 264 21.56 -4.67 -2.97
N SER A 265 21.08 -5.46 -3.93
CA SER A 265 21.02 -5.06 -5.35
C SER A 265 20.08 -3.86 -5.57
N LEU A 266 18.96 -3.80 -4.86
CA LEU A 266 18.09 -2.62 -4.87
C LEU A 266 18.75 -1.43 -4.17
N HIS A 267 19.42 -1.64 -3.03
CA HIS A 267 20.11 -0.60 -2.30
C HIS A 267 21.13 0.13 -3.18
N GLU A 268 22.12 -0.60 -3.70
CA GLU A 268 23.24 -0.05 -4.49
C GLU A 268 22.81 0.66 -5.78
N LYS A 269 21.68 0.28 -6.38
CA LYS A 269 21.29 0.68 -7.73
C LYS A 269 20.05 1.59 -7.79
N PHE A 270 19.20 1.58 -6.76
CA PHE A 270 17.89 2.27 -6.77
C PHE A 270 17.55 3.03 -5.49
N ILE A 271 18.16 2.72 -4.34
CA ILE A 271 17.91 3.43 -3.08
C ILE A 271 19.01 4.47 -2.82
N ALA A 272 20.28 4.09 -2.98
CA ALA A 272 21.43 4.98 -2.82
C ALA A 272 21.38 6.22 -3.74
N GLY A 273 22.02 7.30 -3.31
CA GLY A 273 22.20 8.53 -4.06
C GLY A 273 23.17 8.38 -5.22
N THR A 274 23.05 9.26 -6.23
CA THR A 274 23.97 9.26 -7.39
C THR A 274 24.35 10.68 -7.80
N THR A 275 25.66 10.91 -7.89
CA THR A 275 26.25 12.15 -8.41
C THR A 275 26.48 12.02 -9.91
N TYR A 276 26.01 12.99 -10.70
CA TYR A 276 26.08 12.97 -12.14
C TYR A 276 26.33 14.37 -12.73
N GLN A 277 27.09 14.42 -13.82
CA GLN A 277 27.45 15.67 -14.49
C GLN A 277 26.42 16.03 -15.56
N THR A 278 25.97 17.29 -15.57
CA THR A 278 25.02 17.81 -16.56
C THR A 278 25.64 18.88 -17.45
N ALA A 279 25.47 18.71 -18.77
CA ALA A 279 26.09 19.57 -19.79
C ALA A 279 25.71 21.07 -19.72
N THR A 280 24.66 21.42 -18.96
CA THR A 280 24.14 22.80 -18.85
C THR A 280 24.22 23.41 -17.46
N ARG A 281 24.47 22.62 -16.41
CA ARG A 281 24.48 23.08 -15.00
C ARG A 281 25.57 22.46 -14.13
N GLY A 282 26.50 21.70 -14.71
CA GLY A 282 27.58 21.05 -13.96
C GLY A 282 27.08 19.87 -13.12
N GLU A 283 27.75 19.65 -11.99
CA GLU A 283 27.47 18.54 -11.08
C GLU A 283 26.08 18.63 -10.44
N ARG A 284 25.44 17.48 -10.28
CA ARG A 284 24.19 17.31 -9.55
C ARG A 284 24.26 16.05 -8.70
N HIS A 285 23.75 16.14 -7.48
CA HIS A 285 23.48 14.96 -6.68
C HIS A 285 22.00 14.61 -6.75
N THR A 286 21.69 13.32 -6.70
CA THR A 286 20.33 12.84 -6.46
C THR A 286 20.35 12.16 -5.11
N GLU A 287 19.77 12.80 -4.09
CA GLU A 287 19.74 12.31 -2.71
C GLU A 287 19.26 10.86 -2.60
N ASP A 288 19.75 10.14 -1.60
CA ASP A 288 19.27 8.82 -1.17
C ASP A 288 17.73 8.79 -1.03
N ALA A 289 17.14 7.66 -1.41
CA ALA A 289 15.75 7.38 -1.08
C ALA A 289 15.65 6.91 0.38
N ARG A 290 14.86 7.61 1.18
CA ARG A 290 14.69 7.36 2.61
C ARG A 290 13.48 6.43 2.83
N PRO A 291 13.61 5.35 3.62
CA PRO A 291 12.46 4.64 4.13
C PRO A 291 11.68 5.56 5.09
N TYR A 292 10.36 5.48 5.06
CA TYR A 292 9.47 6.21 5.98
C TYR A 292 8.35 5.35 6.56
N ALA A 293 8.22 4.09 6.12
CA ALA A 293 7.46 3.08 6.84
C ALA A 293 7.91 1.65 6.45
N GLU A 294 7.78 0.72 7.39
CA GLU A 294 7.78 -0.73 7.16
C GLU A 294 6.40 -1.27 7.56
N GLY A 295 5.95 -2.32 6.89
CA GLY A 295 4.81 -3.10 7.31
C GLY A 295 4.91 -4.56 6.89
N VAL A 296 3.95 -5.34 7.35
CA VAL A 296 3.65 -6.67 6.82
C VAL A 296 2.55 -6.56 5.75
N TYR A 297 2.59 -7.40 4.73
CA TYR A 297 1.59 -7.43 3.66
C TYR A 297 1.09 -8.83 3.34
N ALA A 298 -0.10 -8.88 2.75
CA ALA A 298 -0.62 -10.05 2.04
C ALA A 298 -1.26 -9.64 0.71
N ILE A 299 -1.01 -10.41 -0.35
CA ILE A 299 -1.82 -10.38 -1.57
C ILE A 299 -2.91 -11.43 -1.41
N THR A 300 -4.18 -11.01 -1.37
CA THR A 300 -5.31 -11.91 -1.16
C THR A 300 -6.28 -11.90 -2.33
N SER A 301 -6.91 -13.04 -2.59
CA SER A 301 -7.83 -13.26 -3.70
C SER A 301 -9.28 -13.29 -3.20
N THR A 302 -10.17 -12.55 -3.84
CA THR A 302 -11.62 -12.72 -3.69
C THR A 302 -12.25 -13.06 -5.04
N PRO A 303 -13.49 -13.59 -5.11
CA PRO A 303 -14.15 -13.96 -6.37
C PRO A 303 -14.36 -12.82 -7.39
N ARG A 304 -13.91 -11.59 -7.11
CA ARG A 304 -14.06 -10.39 -7.97
C ARG A 304 -12.78 -9.55 -8.12
N ALA A 305 -11.77 -9.72 -7.28
CA ALA A 305 -10.57 -8.90 -7.27
C ALA A 305 -9.43 -9.58 -6.50
N SER A 306 -8.20 -9.18 -6.79
CA SER A 306 -7.08 -9.36 -5.87
C SER A 306 -6.89 -8.08 -5.06
N HIS A 307 -6.40 -8.23 -3.84
CA HIS A 307 -6.22 -7.15 -2.88
C HIS A 307 -4.79 -7.19 -2.36
N LEU A 308 -4.15 -6.02 -2.22
CA LEU A 308 -2.91 -5.85 -1.46
C LEU A 308 -3.29 -5.24 -0.11
N ALA A 309 -3.25 -6.05 0.94
CA ALA A 309 -3.46 -5.65 2.32
C ALA A 309 -2.12 -5.32 2.99
N TYR A 310 -2.12 -4.37 3.91
CA TYR A 310 -0.95 -4.06 4.74
C TYR A 310 -1.32 -3.66 6.17
N ILE A 311 -0.41 -3.91 7.10
CA ILE A 311 -0.36 -3.31 8.43
C ILE A 311 1.05 -2.76 8.63
N LEU A 312 1.18 -1.48 9.00
CA LEU A 312 2.48 -0.86 9.27
C LEU A 312 3.00 -1.30 10.64
N THR A 313 4.30 -1.53 10.74
CA THR A 313 5.01 -1.95 11.97
C THR A 313 6.07 -0.93 12.39
N ILE A 314 6.58 -0.13 11.44
CA ILE A 314 7.49 1.00 11.68
C ILE A 314 7.00 2.18 10.83
N PRO A 315 7.03 3.44 11.30
CA PRO A 315 7.35 3.86 12.66
C PRO A 315 6.28 3.42 13.66
N ALA A 316 6.60 3.35 14.95
CA ALA A 316 5.69 2.88 16.00
C ALA A 316 4.43 3.76 16.14
N GLU A 317 4.58 5.09 16.06
CA GLU A 317 3.46 6.03 15.86
C GLU A 317 3.60 6.73 14.51
N LEU A 318 2.49 6.87 13.77
CA LEU A 318 2.48 7.59 12.49
C LEU A 318 2.44 9.11 12.71
N GLY A 319 2.97 9.87 11.76
CA GLY A 319 2.86 11.33 11.74
C GLY A 319 2.57 11.89 10.34
N ASP A 320 2.72 13.21 10.23
CA ASP A 320 2.43 14.02 9.05
C ASP A 320 2.96 13.41 7.74
N ILE A 321 4.16 12.80 7.75
CA ILE A 321 4.77 12.20 6.56
C ILE A 321 3.93 11.02 6.04
N GLN A 322 3.56 10.09 6.92
CA GLN A 322 2.79 8.90 6.53
C GLN A 322 1.38 9.31 6.07
N GLU A 323 0.76 10.28 6.75
CA GLU A 323 -0.54 10.84 6.36
C GLU A 323 -0.49 11.59 5.02
N ASP A 324 0.54 12.41 4.76
CA ASP A 324 0.75 13.11 3.48
C ASP A 324 0.89 12.12 2.32
N PHE A 325 1.63 11.03 2.53
CA PHE A 325 1.75 9.94 1.56
C PHE A 325 0.48 9.07 1.45
N GLY A 326 -0.51 9.23 2.32
CA GLY A 326 -1.77 8.50 2.25
C GLY A 326 -1.67 7.06 2.75
N LEU A 327 -0.71 6.80 3.64
CA LEU A 327 -0.67 5.61 4.47
C LEU A 327 -1.48 5.84 5.76
N GLN A 328 -1.89 4.75 6.36
CA GLN A 328 -2.62 4.66 7.63
C GLN A 328 -2.05 3.47 8.42
N GLU A 329 -2.46 3.23 9.68
CA GLU A 329 -1.92 2.12 10.48
C GLU A 329 -2.09 0.76 9.76
N ARG A 330 -3.20 0.63 9.03
CA ARG A 330 -3.53 -0.52 8.18
C ARG A 330 -4.50 -0.16 7.07
N GLY A 331 -4.49 -0.92 5.97
CA GLY A 331 -5.34 -0.65 4.81
C GLY A 331 -5.35 -1.76 3.77
N SER A 332 -6.12 -1.55 2.70
CA SER A 332 -6.08 -2.39 1.50
C SER A 332 -6.29 -1.60 0.21
N TRP A 333 -5.68 -2.10 -0.86
CA TRP A 333 -5.90 -1.66 -2.24
C TRP A 333 -6.40 -2.81 -3.09
N ILE A 334 -7.37 -2.56 -3.97
CA ILE A 334 -7.70 -3.49 -5.06
C ILE A 334 -6.60 -3.37 -6.12
N VAL A 335 -6.07 -4.52 -6.55
CA VAL A 335 -4.93 -4.63 -7.45
C VAL A 335 -5.22 -5.53 -8.65
N GLN A 336 -4.91 -5.03 -9.85
CA GLN A 336 -5.18 -5.70 -11.12
C GLN A 336 -3.96 -5.63 -12.04
N SER A 337 -3.60 -6.72 -12.72
CA SER A 337 -2.53 -6.72 -13.73
C SER A 337 -3.07 -6.32 -15.10
N LYS A 338 -2.28 -5.53 -15.82
CA LYS A 338 -2.57 -5.11 -17.20
C LYS A 338 -2.04 -6.14 -18.19
N ASN A 339 -2.90 -6.57 -19.12
CA ASN A 339 -2.49 -7.40 -20.24
C ASN A 339 -1.66 -6.58 -21.25
N PRO A 340 -0.39 -6.93 -21.52
CA PRO A 340 0.50 -6.14 -22.37
C PRO A 340 0.13 -6.18 -23.86
N LYS A 341 -0.78 -7.07 -24.28
CA LYS A 341 -1.41 -7.04 -25.62
C LYS A 341 -2.13 -5.71 -25.88
N PHE A 342 -2.57 -5.00 -24.83
CA PHE A 342 -3.29 -3.74 -24.94
C PHE A 342 -2.41 -2.53 -24.60
N ALA A 343 -2.24 -1.64 -25.59
CA ALA A 343 -1.58 -0.34 -25.40
C ALA A 343 -2.18 0.46 -24.23
N GLY A 344 -1.33 1.22 -23.53
CA GLY A 344 -1.76 2.16 -22.49
C GLY A 344 -2.18 3.51 -23.07
N PRO A 345 -2.52 4.48 -22.21
CA PRO A 345 -2.53 5.89 -22.60
C PRO A 345 -1.14 6.30 -23.12
N PRO A 346 -1.02 7.16 -24.15
CA PRO A 346 0.28 7.61 -24.66
C PRO A 346 1.10 8.39 -23.62
N ILE A 347 0.43 9.09 -22.71
CA ILE A 347 1.05 9.80 -21.59
C ILE A 347 1.44 8.76 -20.52
N GLY A 348 2.73 8.64 -20.23
CA GLY A 348 3.25 7.67 -19.26
C GLY A 348 3.38 6.24 -19.78
N GLN A 349 3.34 6.02 -21.10
CA GLN A 349 3.65 4.72 -21.68
C GLN A 349 5.13 4.35 -21.43
N LEU A 350 5.36 3.12 -20.93
CA LEU A 350 6.71 2.60 -20.70
C LEU A 350 7.45 2.34 -22.02
N PRO A 351 8.80 2.46 -22.04
CA PRO A 351 9.60 2.22 -23.25
C PRO A 351 9.62 0.75 -23.68
N LYS A 352 9.24 -0.18 -22.79
CA LYS A 352 9.13 -1.62 -23.05
C LYS A 352 7.92 -2.19 -22.32
N ASN A 353 7.32 -3.24 -22.89
CA ASN A 353 6.40 -4.14 -22.18
C ASN A 353 7.18 -5.14 -21.30
N PRO A 354 6.53 -5.82 -20.33
CA PRO A 354 7.12 -6.95 -19.62
C PRO A 354 7.40 -8.12 -20.56
N ASP A 355 8.49 -8.85 -20.29
CA ASP A 355 8.90 -10.06 -21.01
C ASP A 355 8.17 -11.32 -20.50
N PHE A 356 6.82 -11.27 -20.45
CA PHE A 356 6.02 -12.42 -20.00
C PHE A 356 6.18 -13.63 -20.95
N PRO A 357 6.39 -14.85 -20.42
CA PRO A 357 6.36 -16.08 -21.21
C PRO A 357 4.92 -16.43 -21.66
N PRO A 358 4.76 -17.37 -22.61
CA PRO A 358 3.46 -17.64 -23.25
C PRO A 358 2.35 -18.10 -22.29
N ASP A 359 2.70 -18.88 -21.27
CA ASP A 359 1.81 -19.38 -20.22
C ASP A 359 1.31 -18.25 -19.30
N VAL A 360 2.19 -17.32 -18.92
CA VAL A 360 1.79 -16.10 -18.19
C VAL A 360 0.91 -15.21 -19.06
N LEU A 361 1.17 -15.12 -20.37
CA LEU A 361 0.33 -14.39 -21.33
C LEU A 361 -1.04 -15.04 -21.59
N GLU A 362 -1.14 -16.36 -21.44
CA GLU A 362 -2.40 -17.12 -21.57
C GLU A 362 -3.36 -16.81 -20.41
N LYS A 363 -2.85 -16.67 -19.18
CA LYS A 363 -3.63 -16.31 -17.97
C LYS A 363 -4.38 -14.97 -18.06
N PHE A 364 -3.99 -14.07 -18.97
CA PHE A 364 -4.74 -12.85 -19.26
C PHE A 364 -5.89 -13.05 -20.27
N GLY A 365 -5.86 -14.10 -21.08
CA GLY A 365 -6.77 -14.31 -22.20
C GLY A 365 -6.88 -13.07 -23.10
N ASP A 366 -8.13 -12.69 -23.39
CA ASP A 366 -8.50 -11.48 -24.13
C ASP A 366 -8.87 -10.29 -23.21
N LEU A 367 -8.74 -10.45 -21.89
CA LEU A 367 -9.06 -9.39 -20.93
C LEU A 367 -7.93 -8.36 -20.88
N ARG A 368 -8.28 -7.07 -20.90
CA ARG A 368 -7.30 -5.97 -20.71
C ARG A 368 -6.76 -5.91 -19.28
N TRP A 369 -7.58 -6.33 -18.31
CA TRP A 369 -7.27 -6.32 -16.88
C TRP A 369 -7.71 -7.65 -16.27
N VAL A 370 -6.89 -8.22 -15.41
CA VAL A 370 -7.21 -9.41 -14.59
C VAL A 370 -6.87 -9.12 -13.12
N PRO A 371 -7.45 -9.85 -12.15
CA PRO A 371 -6.99 -9.83 -10.76
C PRO A 371 -5.48 -10.11 -10.69
N LEU A 372 -4.74 -9.36 -9.86
CA LEU A 372 -3.31 -9.55 -9.70
C LEU A 372 -2.98 -10.96 -9.16
N GLN A 373 -2.08 -11.66 -9.84
CA GLN A 373 -1.38 -12.84 -9.30
C GLN A 373 0.08 -12.44 -9.01
N PRO A 374 0.73 -12.98 -7.96
CA PRO A 374 2.10 -12.63 -7.60
C PRO A 374 3.10 -12.78 -8.76
N GLU A 375 2.98 -13.86 -9.54
CA GLU A 375 3.79 -14.16 -10.72
C GLU A 375 3.82 -13.01 -11.77
N PHE A 376 2.75 -12.21 -11.85
CA PHE A 376 2.71 -11.08 -12.80
C PHE A 376 3.66 -9.96 -12.38
N LEU A 377 4.10 -9.92 -11.11
CA LEU A 377 5.06 -8.95 -10.61
C LEU A 377 6.52 -9.37 -10.82
N ASP A 378 6.80 -10.63 -11.14
CA ASP A 378 8.18 -11.15 -11.27
C ASP A 378 8.92 -10.70 -12.55
N TYR A 379 8.30 -9.79 -13.32
CA TYR A 379 8.80 -9.29 -14.60
C TYR A 379 8.91 -7.76 -14.60
N PRO A 380 10.10 -7.18 -14.89
CA PRO A 380 10.25 -5.73 -15.02
C PRO A 380 9.37 -5.17 -16.14
N ASN A 381 8.88 -3.95 -15.94
CA ASN A 381 7.86 -3.25 -16.75
C ASN A 381 6.43 -3.80 -16.63
N SER A 382 6.17 -4.82 -15.81
CA SER A 382 4.80 -5.27 -15.52
C SER A 382 3.95 -4.14 -14.98
N GLN A 383 2.87 -3.80 -15.68
CA GLN A 383 1.97 -2.71 -15.31
C GLN A 383 0.78 -3.23 -14.50
N PHE A 384 0.47 -2.55 -13.40
CA PHE A 384 -0.67 -2.86 -12.55
C PHE A 384 -1.53 -1.62 -12.30
N LEU A 385 -2.80 -1.82 -11.98
CA LEU A 385 -3.71 -0.79 -11.50
C LEU A 385 -3.92 -0.99 -10.00
N MET A 386 -3.72 0.08 -9.22
CA MET A 386 -3.88 0.11 -7.78
C MET A 386 -5.01 1.08 -7.44
N ILE A 387 -6.02 0.63 -6.69
CA ILE A 387 -7.25 1.36 -6.40
C ILE A 387 -7.48 1.37 -4.89
N GLY A 388 -7.80 2.52 -4.29
CA GLY A 388 -8.08 2.60 -2.86
C GLY A 388 -9.30 1.75 -2.48
N GLU A 389 -9.21 0.92 -1.45
CA GLU A 389 -10.36 0.16 -0.92
C GLU A 389 -10.64 0.48 0.54
N ALA A 390 -9.63 0.31 1.42
CA ALA A 390 -9.81 0.38 2.87
C ALA A 390 -8.72 1.22 3.56
N GLN A 391 -9.09 1.87 4.67
CA GLN A 391 -8.27 2.81 5.44
C GLN A 391 -8.56 2.60 6.94
N ASN A 392 -7.54 2.43 7.78
CA ASN A 392 -7.63 2.00 9.19
C ASN A 392 -8.34 0.65 9.43
N HIS A 393 -8.61 -0.10 8.36
CA HIS A 393 -9.10 -1.47 8.38
C HIS A 393 -8.65 -2.21 7.12
N LEU A 394 -8.67 -3.55 7.15
CA LEU A 394 -8.24 -4.39 6.03
C LEU A 394 -9.34 -4.66 4.99
N GLY A 395 -10.61 -4.37 5.33
CA GLY A 395 -11.73 -4.47 4.40
C GLY A 395 -11.99 -5.92 3.97
N LYS A 396 -12.22 -6.15 2.67
CA LYS A 396 -12.40 -7.51 2.12
C LYS A 396 -11.13 -8.33 2.12
N ALA A 397 -9.96 -7.68 2.03
CA ALA A 397 -8.68 -8.35 1.91
C ALA A 397 -8.37 -9.24 3.13
N ALA A 398 -9.00 -8.96 4.27
CA ALA A 398 -8.94 -9.75 5.50
C ALA A 398 -9.86 -10.98 5.55
N SER A 399 -10.66 -11.27 4.51
CA SER A 399 -11.60 -12.39 4.53
C SER A 399 -11.45 -13.33 3.34
N SER A 400 -11.77 -14.59 3.59
CA SER A 400 -11.93 -15.66 2.60
C SER A 400 -13.19 -15.52 1.71
N GLU A 401 -14.07 -14.53 1.97
CA GLU A 401 -15.48 -14.46 1.48
C GLU A 401 -16.24 -15.81 1.60
N GLY A 402 -15.83 -16.70 2.52
CA GLY A 402 -16.43 -18.02 2.76
C GLY A 402 -15.79 -19.19 2.02
N GLY A 403 -14.65 -18.99 1.35
CA GLY A 403 -13.95 -20.03 0.56
C GLY A 403 -13.01 -20.96 1.33
N LYS A 404 -12.72 -20.68 2.61
CA LYS A 404 -11.66 -21.37 3.38
C LYS A 404 -12.08 -22.72 3.98
N GLN A 405 -11.10 -23.60 4.23
CA GLN A 405 -11.29 -24.83 5.01
C GLN A 405 -11.46 -24.56 6.52
N PRO A 406 -12.05 -25.50 7.30
CA PRO A 406 -12.33 -25.31 8.72
C PRO A 406 -11.09 -25.14 9.63
N HIS A 407 -9.89 -25.44 9.13
CA HIS A 407 -8.61 -25.32 9.85
C HIS A 407 -7.81 -24.07 9.43
N GLU A 408 -8.20 -23.39 8.35
CA GLU A 408 -7.59 -22.14 7.92
C GLU A 408 -8.02 -20.98 8.83
N GLU A 409 -7.11 -20.07 9.14
CA GLU A 409 -7.41 -18.77 9.75
C GLU A 409 -8.06 -17.84 8.69
N GLU A 410 -8.73 -16.74 9.06
CA GLU A 410 -9.08 -15.71 8.05
C GLU A 410 -7.82 -14.91 7.67
N PRO A 411 -7.68 -14.40 6.43
CA PRO A 411 -6.51 -13.63 6.03
C PRO A 411 -6.17 -12.41 6.90
N GLY A 412 -7.17 -11.79 7.54
CA GLY A 412 -6.96 -10.73 8.51
C GLY A 412 -6.34 -11.21 9.83
N GLN A 413 -6.66 -12.44 10.25
CA GLN A 413 -6.06 -13.05 11.44
C GLN A 413 -4.60 -13.44 11.16
N GLU A 414 -4.30 -13.90 9.96
CA GLU A 414 -2.91 -14.12 9.54
C GLU A 414 -2.13 -12.81 9.53
N LEU A 415 -2.68 -11.73 8.95
CA LEU A 415 -1.97 -10.46 8.89
C LEU A 415 -1.81 -9.77 10.25
N GLU A 416 -2.81 -9.87 11.15
CA GLU A 416 -2.69 -9.43 12.55
C GLU A 416 -1.68 -10.29 13.34
N LYS A 417 -1.51 -11.57 13.00
CA LYS A 417 -0.46 -12.43 13.60
C LYS A 417 0.93 -12.05 13.08
N LEU A 418 1.08 -11.73 11.80
CA LEU A 418 2.34 -11.21 11.23
C LEU A 418 2.70 -9.82 11.79
N GLU A 419 1.72 -8.98 12.11
CA GLU A 419 1.88 -7.74 12.89
C GLU A 419 2.43 -8.06 14.29
N ASP A 420 1.75 -8.91 15.08
CA ASP A 420 2.22 -9.35 16.41
C ASP A 420 3.63 -9.97 16.35
N GLU A 421 3.93 -10.81 15.35
CA GLU A 421 5.24 -11.44 15.15
C GLU A 421 6.31 -10.37 14.84
N ASN A 422 6.08 -9.45 13.89
CA ASN A 422 7.06 -8.43 13.52
C ASN A 422 7.26 -7.36 14.60
N GLU A 423 6.20 -6.88 15.29
CA GLU A 423 6.34 -5.94 16.42
C GLU A 423 7.31 -6.51 17.46
N HIS A 424 7.21 -7.80 17.78
CA HIS A 424 8.12 -8.46 18.70
C HIS A 424 9.55 -8.63 18.19
N ARG A 425 9.77 -8.76 16.87
CA ARG A 425 11.10 -8.81 16.25
C ARG A 425 11.76 -7.43 16.28
N VAL A 426 11.00 -6.39 15.97
CA VAL A 426 11.41 -4.97 16.01
C VAL A 426 11.75 -4.54 17.44
N ASP A 427 10.95 -4.93 18.44
CA ASP A 427 11.22 -4.75 19.88
C ASP A 427 12.49 -5.49 20.35
N ALA A 428 12.81 -6.65 19.77
CA ALA A 428 13.96 -7.46 20.14
C ALA A 428 15.28 -7.00 19.48
N LEU A 429 15.19 -6.19 18.42
CA LEU A 429 16.31 -5.58 17.70
C LEU A 429 16.54 -4.14 18.21
N HIS A 430 16.32 -3.13 17.37
CA HIS A 430 16.63 -1.73 17.68
C HIS A 430 15.44 -0.79 17.46
N GLY A 431 14.21 -1.28 17.70
CA GLY A 431 12.96 -0.52 17.51
C GLY A 431 12.82 -0.06 16.07
N ASP A 432 12.27 1.14 15.84
CA ASP A 432 12.06 1.72 14.50
C ASP A 432 13.32 1.73 13.60
N SER A 433 14.53 1.72 14.17
CA SER A 433 15.77 1.64 13.38
C SER A 433 16.04 0.27 12.75
N THR A 434 15.29 -0.77 13.12
CA THR A 434 15.33 -2.13 12.55
C THR A 434 15.15 -2.12 11.03
N VAL A 435 14.33 -1.21 10.49
CA VAL A 435 14.13 -1.06 9.04
C VAL A 435 15.46 -0.82 8.30
N TYR A 436 16.42 -0.14 8.93
CA TYR A 436 17.72 0.11 8.31
C TYR A 436 18.56 -1.18 8.20
N GLU A 437 18.48 -2.07 9.18
CA GLU A 437 19.21 -3.34 9.19
C GLU A 437 18.64 -4.33 8.17
N ASP A 438 17.31 -4.43 8.08
CA ASP A 438 16.58 -5.26 7.11
C ASP A 438 16.80 -4.83 5.66
N LEU A 439 16.92 -3.51 5.45
CA LEU A 439 17.26 -2.91 4.16
C LEU A 439 18.77 -2.96 3.85
N GLY A 440 19.58 -3.38 4.82
CA GLY A 440 21.01 -3.61 4.68
C GLY A 440 21.92 -2.39 4.88
N PHE A 441 21.36 -1.24 5.28
CA PHE A 441 22.10 -0.05 5.67
C PHE A 441 22.92 -0.27 6.97
N ASP A 442 23.89 0.60 7.27
CA ASP A 442 24.40 0.77 8.64
C ASP A 442 23.53 1.83 9.35
N ALA A 443 22.74 1.39 10.33
CA ALA A 443 21.82 2.22 11.09
C ALA A 443 22.50 3.41 11.80
N LYS A 444 23.83 3.42 11.97
CA LYS A 444 24.56 4.57 12.53
C LYS A 444 24.63 5.78 11.58
N ASN A 445 24.34 5.60 10.29
CA ASN A 445 24.41 6.65 9.28
C ASN A 445 23.05 7.28 8.95
N TYR A 446 21.96 6.80 9.55
CA TYR A 446 20.60 7.27 9.32
C TYR A 446 19.92 7.62 10.66
N PRO A 447 19.07 8.67 10.71
CA PRO A 447 18.30 9.00 11.90
C PRO A 447 17.14 8.01 12.13
N GLU A 448 16.34 8.26 13.16
CA GLU A 448 15.04 7.58 13.34
C GLU A 448 14.13 7.77 12.12
N VAL A 449 13.20 6.82 11.92
CA VAL A 449 12.31 6.80 10.75
C VAL A 449 11.40 8.04 10.78
N PRO A 450 11.41 8.89 9.75
CA PRO A 450 10.85 10.24 9.87
C PRO A 450 9.31 10.21 9.87
N THR A 451 8.71 10.66 10.98
CA THR A 451 7.26 10.80 11.18
C THR A 451 6.76 12.21 10.82
N THR A 452 7.54 13.24 11.14
CA THR A 452 7.25 14.66 10.83
C THR A 452 8.22 15.20 9.80
N TRP A 453 7.76 16.14 8.97
CA TRP A 453 8.67 16.93 8.13
C TRP A 453 9.59 17.81 8.99
N ASN A 454 10.86 17.95 8.59
CA ASN A 454 11.78 18.88 9.24
C ASN A 454 11.43 20.32 8.81
N GLY A 455 11.29 21.26 9.75
CA GLY A 455 10.81 22.63 9.51
C GLY A 455 11.23 23.65 10.55
#